data_AF-J0CPB8-F1
#
_entry.id   AF-J0CPB8-F1
#
_cell.length_a   1.000
_cell.length_b   1.000
_cell.length_c   1.000
_cell.angle_alpha   90.00
_cell.angle_beta   90.00
_cell.angle_gamma   90.00
#
_symmetry.space_group_name_H-M   'P 1'
#
loop_
_entity.id
_entity.type
_entity.pdbx_description
1 polymer ?
#
loop_
_entity_poly.entity_id
_entity_poly.type
_entity_poly.pdbx_seq_one_letter_code
_entity_poly.pdbx_strand_id
1 'polypeptide(L)'
;MRRALLTLLFAVSFVLSASLGEAGVSPSNQSEAAIRFQAVDGLARQTRTQGDLPRWSNPDHAEVLAQFWDVQATVGTPPYVSADLPALLATADRAGALYKTYVLFTPQSAAVPDTSANTSKYQDEIARAAAYLLRVQAAELEAIADFVTTIPAAEMTKPRRTGLQQMRLGINEMVTGAVLMLRSPGLHTANRNILLNSLADIAATMSASTPPADRAAMIAQIEAVLPVLAGPERENALAFKSAFERKECTGLCAVEAQ
;
A
#
# COMPACT_ATOMS: atom_id res chain seq x y z
N MET A 1 41.77 -64.02 26.62
CA MET A 1 41.38 -63.78 25.21
C MET A 1 39.86 -63.71 25.10
N ARG A 2 39.27 -62.50 25.02
CA ARG A 2 37.91 -62.29 24.51
C ARG A 2 37.72 -60.79 24.22
N ARG A 3 37.30 -60.50 22.99
CA ARG A 3 36.98 -59.18 22.41
C ARG A 3 35.67 -58.63 22.99
N ALA A 4 35.53 -57.30 22.99
CA ALA A 4 34.29 -56.49 22.84
C ALA A 4 34.49 -55.15 23.58
N LEU A 5 34.01 -53.97 23.18
CA LEU A 5 33.42 -53.42 21.96
C LEU A 5 33.38 -51.89 22.22
N LEU A 6 33.56 -51.07 21.19
CA LEU A 6 33.31 -49.62 21.19
C LEU A 6 31.86 -49.30 21.63
N THR A 7 31.67 -48.17 22.32
CA THR A 7 30.71 -47.13 21.85
C THR A 7 30.96 -45.77 22.52
N LEU A 8 31.42 -44.81 21.72
CA LEU A 8 31.35 -43.37 21.99
C LEU A 8 29.91 -42.90 21.74
N LEU A 9 29.27 -42.28 22.73
CA LEU A 9 27.99 -41.58 22.58
C LEU A 9 28.27 -40.08 22.39
N PHE A 10 28.30 -39.63 21.14
CA PHE A 10 28.14 -38.21 20.81
C PHE A 10 26.65 -37.89 20.80
N ALA A 11 26.18 -37.18 21.83
CA ALA A 11 24.86 -36.55 21.81
C ALA A 11 24.95 -35.28 20.95
N VAL A 12 24.55 -35.39 19.69
CA VAL A 12 24.30 -34.23 18.82
C VAL A 12 22.91 -33.69 19.17
N SER A 13 22.85 -32.65 19.99
CA SER A 13 21.63 -31.87 20.20
C SER A 13 21.40 -30.99 18.97
N PHE A 14 20.55 -31.46 18.06
CA PHE A 14 19.95 -30.62 17.02
C PHE A 14 18.97 -29.64 17.70
N VAL A 15 19.41 -28.42 17.96
CA VAL A 15 18.48 -27.31 18.23
C VAL A 15 17.86 -26.93 16.89
N LEU A 16 16.67 -27.47 16.61
CA LEU A 16 15.79 -26.89 15.61
C LEU A 16 15.33 -25.53 16.12
N SER A 17 16.05 -24.47 15.77
CA SER A 17 15.51 -23.12 15.79
C SER A 17 14.42 -23.05 14.74
N ALA A 18 13.18 -23.36 15.13
CA ALA A 18 12.03 -22.90 14.37
C ALA A 18 12.11 -21.37 14.39
N SER A 19 12.52 -20.77 13.27
CA SER A 19 12.32 -19.35 13.03
C SER A 19 10.81 -19.13 13.03
N LEU A 20 10.26 -18.78 14.18
CA LEU A 20 8.98 -18.10 14.26
C LEU A 20 9.16 -16.87 13.37
N GLY A 21 8.48 -16.85 12.23
CA GLY A 21 8.52 -15.72 11.30
C GLY A 21 8.15 -14.48 12.09
N GLU A 22 9.10 -13.54 12.20
CA GLU A 22 8.81 -12.24 12.76
C GLU A 22 7.74 -11.57 11.88
N ALA A 23 6.75 -10.98 12.53
CA ALA A 23 5.74 -10.14 11.90
C ALA A 23 6.43 -9.08 11.01
N GLY A 24 5.92 -8.85 9.80
CA GLY A 24 6.48 -7.82 8.91
C GLY A 24 6.32 -6.41 9.48
N VAL A 25 5.34 -6.23 10.37
CA VAL A 25 5.06 -4.97 11.08
C VAL A 25 5.38 -5.11 12.56
N SER A 26 6.56 -4.61 12.98
CA SER A 26 6.96 -4.64 14.38
C SER A 26 6.12 -3.70 15.26
N PRO A 27 6.09 -3.90 16.59
CA PRO A 27 5.50 -2.93 17.52
C PRO A 27 6.12 -1.53 17.39
N SER A 28 7.40 -1.43 17.02
CA SER A 28 8.05 -0.15 16.75
C SER A 28 7.42 0.55 15.55
N ASN A 29 7.15 -0.18 14.46
CA ASN A 29 6.51 0.39 13.27
C ASN A 29 5.12 0.95 13.59
N GLN A 30 4.35 0.22 14.38
CA GLN A 30 3.01 0.64 14.83
C GLN A 30 3.07 1.94 15.65
N SER A 31 4.04 2.03 16.56
CA SER A 31 4.28 3.24 17.35
C SER A 31 4.69 4.42 16.47
N GLU A 32 5.62 4.21 15.52
CA GLU A 32 6.05 5.24 14.57
C GLU A 32 4.88 5.73 13.70
N ALA A 33 4.05 4.83 13.16
CA ALA A 33 2.87 5.20 12.38
C ALA A 33 1.89 6.07 13.21
N ALA A 34 1.68 5.74 14.48
CA ALA A 34 0.81 6.51 15.37
C ALA A 34 1.39 7.88 15.72
N ILE A 35 2.66 7.95 16.13
CA ILE A 35 3.36 9.19 16.51
C ILE A 35 3.42 10.15 15.33
N ARG A 36 3.82 9.67 14.15
CA ARG A 36 3.98 10.51 12.96
C ARG A 36 2.63 11.00 12.44
N PHE A 37 1.57 10.19 12.55
CA PHE A 37 0.21 10.65 12.26
C PHE A 37 -0.23 11.76 13.23
N GLN A 38 0.03 11.61 14.53
CA GLN A 38 -0.29 12.64 15.52
C GLN A 38 0.45 13.96 15.23
N ALA A 39 1.71 13.88 14.81
CA ALA A 39 2.48 15.06 14.43
C ALA A 39 1.88 15.78 13.22
N VAL A 40 1.55 15.05 12.15
CA VAL A 40 0.90 15.62 10.95
C VAL A 40 -0.48 16.17 11.27
N ASP A 41 -1.29 15.47 12.09
CA ASP A 41 -2.61 15.94 12.47
C ASP A 41 -2.55 17.20 13.33
N GLY A 42 -1.62 17.26 14.29
CA GLY A 42 -1.35 18.46 15.08
C GLY A 42 -0.97 19.66 14.19
N LEU A 43 -0.06 19.46 13.24
CA LEU A 43 0.33 20.46 12.27
C LEU A 43 -0.85 20.89 11.38
N ALA A 44 -1.66 19.94 10.91
CA ALA A 44 -2.83 20.23 10.10
C ALA A 44 -3.89 21.05 10.86
N ARG A 45 -4.10 20.77 12.15
CA ARG A 45 -4.99 21.61 12.98
C ARG A 45 -4.43 23.03 13.12
N GLN A 46 -3.13 23.18 13.31
CA GLN A 46 -2.48 24.49 13.42
C GLN A 46 -2.64 25.29 12.13
N THR A 47 -2.28 24.74 10.97
CA THR A 47 -2.36 25.47 9.69
C THR A 47 -3.80 25.77 9.29
N ARG A 48 -4.76 24.91 9.67
CA ARG A 48 -6.20 25.15 9.42
C ARG A 48 -6.70 26.43 10.06
N THR A 49 -6.15 26.83 11.21
CA THR A 49 -6.50 28.12 11.84
C THR A 49 -6.10 29.32 10.98
N GLN A 50 -5.19 29.11 10.03
CA GLN A 50 -4.70 30.10 9.07
C GLN A 50 -5.39 29.95 7.69
N GLY A 51 -6.38 29.05 7.57
CA GLY A 51 -7.10 28.80 6.32
C GLY A 51 -6.33 27.92 5.31
N ASP A 52 -5.31 27.19 5.74
CA ASP A 52 -4.50 26.32 4.87
C ASP A 52 -4.21 24.95 5.51
N LEU A 53 -3.49 24.10 4.78
CA LEU A 53 -2.96 22.81 5.24
C LEU A 53 -1.43 22.82 5.27
N PRO A 54 -0.80 21.83 5.92
CA PRO A 54 0.65 21.68 5.88
C PRO A 54 1.12 21.52 4.43
N ARG A 55 2.24 22.14 4.08
CA ARG A 55 2.68 22.27 2.69
C ARG A 55 4.07 21.70 2.47
N TRP A 56 4.24 20.89 1.43
CA TRP A 56 5.54 20.36 1.03
C TRP A 56 6.53 21.46 0.63
N SER A 57 6.04 22.61 0.16
CA SER A 57 6.87 23.77 -0.18
C SER A 57 7.42 24.53 1.04
N ASN A 58 6.89 24.29 2.24
CA ASN A 58 7.43 24.83 3.47
C ASN A 58 8.37 23.78 4.11
N PRO A 59 9.67 24.07 4.31
CA PRO A 59 10.63 23.11 4.84
C PRO A 59 10.24 22.47 6.17
N ASP A 60 9.71 23.26 7.12
CA ASP A 60 9.34 22.77 8.45
C ASP A 60 8.13 21.82 8.37
N HIS A 61 7.19 22.12 7.49
CA HIS A 61 6.04 21.24 7.23
C HIS A 61 6.48 19.97 6.49
N ALA A 62 7.39 20.11 5.51
CA ALA A 62 7.87 19.02 4.69
C ALA A 62 8.60 17.96 5.53
N GLU A 63 9.34 18.36 6.55
CA GLU A 63 9.99 17.41 7.47
C GLU A 63 8.97 16.51 8.17
N VAL A 64 7.94 17.11 8.78
CA VAL A 64 6.87 16.37 9.48
C VAL A 64 6.09 15.47 8.51
N LEU A 65 5.77 15.97 7.32
CA LEU A 65 5.08 15.21 6.28
C LEU A 65 5.93 14.03 5.76
N ALA A 66 7.23 14.27 5.53
CA ALA A 66 8.15 13.24 5.03
C ALA A 66 8.27 12.07 6.01
N GLN A 67 8.32 12.36 7.32
CA GLN A 67 8.32 11.31 8.34
C GLN A 67 7.08 10.43 8.22
N PHE A 68 5.88 11.00 8.10
CA PHE A 68 4.65 10.19 8.00
C PHE A 68 4.63 9.24 6.79
N TRP A 69 5.24 9.64 5.67
CA TRP A 69 5.27 8.83 4.44
C TRP A 69 6.45 7.85 4.35
N ASP A 70 7.25 7.73 5.40
CA ASP A 70 8.35 6.77 5.49
C ASP A 70 7.83 5.35 5.72
N VAL A 71 7.62 4.63 4.62
CA VAL A 71 7.06 3.27 4.60
C VAL A 71 7.87 2.31 5.45
N GLN A 72 9.20 2.41 5.46
CA GLN A 72 10.03 1.50 6.23
C GLN A 72 9.82 1.71 7.73
N ALA A 73 9.73 2.96 8.16
CA ALA A 73 9.51 3.26 9.57
C ALA A 73 8.08 2.94 10.02
N THR A 74 7.07 3.16 9.19
CA THR A 74 5.65 3.04 9.62
C THR A 74 4.99 1.71 9.28
N VAL A 75 5.42 1.06 8.19
CA VAL A 75 4.85 -0.20 7.69
C VAL A 75 5.85 -1.36 7.89
N GLY A 76 7.15 -1.10 7.85
CA GLY A 76 8.16 -2.15 7.93
C GLY A 76 8.52 -2.71 6.55
N THR A 77 8.83 -3.99 6.47
CA THR A 77 9.24 -4.65 5.23
C THR A 77 8.56 -6.01 5.08
N PRO A 78 8.23 -6.43 3.85
CA PRO A 78 7.68 -7.77 3.61
C PRO A 78 8.68 -8.87 4.03
N PRO A 79 8.22 -10.12 4.24
CA PRO A 79 6.85 -10.59 4.00
C PRO A 79 5.85 -10.10 5.06
N TYR A 80 4.67 -9.68 4.62
CA TYR A 80 3.56 -9.34 5.52
C TYR A 80 2.66 -10.55 5.73
N VAL A 81 2.30 -10.82 6.97
CA VAL A 81 1.53 -12.01 7.38
C VAL A 81 0.19 -11.63 8.00
N SER A 82 -0.70 -12.59 8.15
CA SER A 82 -2.03 -12.42 8.75
C SER A 82 -2.03 -11.73 10.13
N ALA A 83 -0.99 -11.94 10.93
CA ALA A 83 -0.83 -11.27 12.23
C ALA A 83 -0.61 -9.74 12.11
N ASP A 84 -0.14 -9.25 10.96
CA ASP A 84 0.10 -7.83 10.70
C ASP A 84 -1.20 -7.06 10.39
N LEU A 85 -2.30 -7.74 10.06
CA LEU A 85 -3.52 -7.11 9.56
C LEU A 85 -4.07 -5.99 10.47
N PRO A 86 -4.19 -6.17 11.80
CA PRO A 86 -4.70 -5.09 12.65
C PRO A 86 -3.83 -3.83 12.59
N ALA A 87 -2.51 -3.99 12.49
CA ALA A 87 -1.56 -2.89 12.42
C ALA A 87 -1.61 -2.18 11.05
N LEU A 88 -1.71 -2.95 9.97
CA LEU A 88 -1.83 -2.43 8.62
C LEU A 88 -3.15 -1.67 8.42
N LEU A 89 -4.28 -2.21 8.88
CA LEU A 89 -5.60 -1.55 8.83
C LEU A 89 -5.58 -0.20 9.56
N ALA A 90 -5.01 -0.16 10.77
CA ALA A 90 -4.89 1.09 11.51
C ALA A 90 -3.97 2.11 10.79
N THR A 91 -3.00 1.64 10.02
CA THR A 91 -2.11 2.49 9.22
C THR A 91 -2.78 2.98 7.94
N ALA A 92 -3.58 2.13 7.29
CA ALA A 92 -4.40 2.47 6.13
C ALA A 92 -5.44 3.53 6.48
N ASP A 93 -6.11 3.40 7.63
CA ASP A 93 -7.06 4.41 8.13
C ASP A 93 -6.40 5.80 8.27
N ARG A 94 -5.19 5.85 8.83
CA ARG A 94 -4.41 7.09 8.97
C ARG A 94 -3.97 7.65 7.62
N ALA A 95 -3.47 6.79 6.73
CA ALA A 95 -3.08 7.16 5.38
C ALA A 95 -4.26 7.75 4.58
N GLY A 96 -5.41 7.07 4.64
CA GLY A 96 -6.65 7.50 4.01
C GLY A 96 -7.19 8.81 4.61
N ALA A 97 -7.10 9.00 5.93
CA ALA A 97 -7.49 10.24 6.58
C ALA A 97 -6.63 11.43 6.14
N LEU A 98 -5.30 11.24 5.99
CA LEU A 98 -4.42 12.29 5.49
C LEU A 98 -4.69 12.60 4.01
N TYR A 99 -4.85 11.58 3.16
CA TYR A 99 -5.21 11.77 1.76
C TYR A 99 -6.51 12.57 1.62
N LYS A 100 -7.56 12.18 2.36
CA LYS A 100 -8.85 12.89 2.38
C LYS A 100 -8.73 14.30 2.92
N THR A 101 -7.85 14.56 3.89
CA THR A 101 -7.61 15.91 4.42
C THR A 101 -7.26 16.90 3.32
N TYR A 102 -6.40 16.52 2.37
CA TYR A 102 -6.01 17.39 1.26
C TYR A 102 -7.08 17.45 0.16
N VAL A 103 -7.60 16.29 -0.27
CA VAL A 103 -8.56 16.23 -1.38
C VAL A 103 -9.87 16.94 -1.02
N LEU A 104 -10.33 16.79 0.23
CA LEU A 104 -11.61 17.30 0.71
C LEU A 104 -11.47 18.56 1.57
N PHE A 105 -10.34 19.27 1.46
CA PHE A 105 -10.13 20.50 2.22
C PHE A 105 -11.18 21.56 1.91
N THR A 106 -11.68 22.21 2.96
CA THR A 106 -12.45 23.45 2.86
C THR A 106 -11.90 24.47 3.86
N PRO A 107 -11.60 25.71 3.44
CA PRO A 107 -11.17 26.76 4.37
C PRO A 107 -12.32 27.27 5.25
N GLN A 108 -13.57 27.06 4.83
CA GLN A 108 -14.78 27.45 5.54
C GLN A 108 -15.58 26.21 5.94
N SER A 109 -16.08 26.20 7.17
CA SER A 109 -16.97 25.14 7.66
C SER A 109 -18.29 25.16 6.86
N ALA A 110 -18.80 23.97 6.51
CA ALA A 110 -20.02 23.73 5.72
C ALA A 110 -19.97 24.04 4.21
N ALA A 111 -18.81 24.36 3.64
CA ALA A 111 -18.64 24.41 2.19
C ALA A 111 -18.51 23.01 1.58
N VAL A 112 -18.90 22.86 0.31
CA VAL A 112 -18.58 21.65 -0.48
C VAL A 112 -17.11 21.74 -0.92
N PRO A 113 -16.29 20.69 -0.75
CA PRO A 113 -14.91 20.71 -1.22
C PRO A 113 -14.79 20.88 -2.73
N ASP A 114 -13.97 21.84 -3.17
CA ASP A 114 -13.53 21.95 -4.55
C ASP A 114 -12.32 21.03 -4.76
N THR A 115 -12.60 19.77 -5.12
CA THR A 115 -11.57 18.75 -5.31
C THR A 115 -10.62 19.09 -6.46
N SER A 116 -11.05 19.85 -7.46
CA SER A 116 -10.20 20.28 -8.58
C SER A 116 -9.19 21.35 -8.15
N ALA A 117 -9.68 22.37 -7.44
CA ALA A 117 -8.82 23.40 -6.86
C ALA A 117 -7.85 22.80 -5.82
N ASN A 118 -8.33 21.88 -4.97
CA ASN A 118 -7.50 21.18 -4.00
C ASN A 118 -6.42 20.33 -4.68
N THR A 119 -6.78 19.57 -5.72
CA THR A 119 -5.82 18.77 -6.49
C THR A 119 -4.74 19.64 -7.10
N SER A 120 -5.10 20.82 -7.61
CA SER A 120 -4.13 21.76 -8.18
C SER A 120 -3.24 22.40 -7.11
N LYS A 121 -3.83 22.86 -6.00
CA LYS A 121 -3.13 23.55 -4.91
C LYS A 121 -2.21 22.60 -4.13
N TYR A 122 -2.66 21.39 -3.82
CA TYR A 122 -2.00 20.43 -2.93
C TYR A 122 -1.46 19.19 -3.68
N GLN A 123 -1.14 19.31 -4.97
CA GLN A 123 -0.71 18.16 -5.78
C GLN A 123 0.51 17.43 -5.21
N ASP A 124 1.44 18.15 -4.56
CA ASP A 124 2.67 17.55 -4.00
C ASP A 124 2.34 16.61 -2.84
N GLU A 125 1.42 17.04 -1.98
CA GLU A 125 0.96 16.30 -0.81
C GLU A 125 -0.01 15.18 -1.19
N ILE A 126 -0.93 15.44 -2.13
CA ILE A 126 -1.88 14.44 -2.62
C ILE A 126 -1.13 13.30 -3.32
N ALA A 127 -0.13 13.60 -4.16
CA ALA A 127 0.65 12.56 -4.84
C ALA A 127 1.44 11.67 -3.86
N ARG A 128 2.03 12.26 -2.81
CA ARG A 128 2.75 11.50 -1.76
C ARG A 128 1.81 10.70 -0.88
N ALA A 129 0.69 11.30 -0.47
CA ALA A 129 -0.33 10.61 0.32
C ALA A 129 -0.92 9.42 -0.45
N ALA A 130 -1.23 9.59 -1.75
CA ALA A 130 -1.68 8.51 -2.61
C ALA A 130 -0.60 7.42 -2.75
N ALA A 131 0.65 7.80 -3.03
CA ALA A 131 1.75 6.86 -3.18
C ALA A 131 2.05 6.07 -1.89
N TYR A 132 1.91 6.70 -0.72
CA TYR A 132 2.03 6.02 0.57
C TYR A 132 0.85 5.08 0.81
N LEU A 133 -0.39 5.56 0.61
CA LEU A 133 -1.59 4.74 0.76
C LEU A 133 -1.55 3.49 -0.13
N LEU A 134 -1.15 3.64 -1.40
CA LEU A 134 -0.97 2.52 -2.32
C LEU A 134 -0.04 1.43 -1.78
N ARG A 135 1.08 1.81 -1.15
CA ARG A 135 2.03 0.86 -0.54
C ARG A 135 1.46 0.20 0.70
N VAL A 136 0.72 0.94 1.54
CA VAL A 136 0.01 0.35 2.69
C VAL A 136 -1.04 -0.66 2.24
N GLN A 137 -1.86 -0.33 1.23
CA GLN A 137 -2.86 -1.26 0.68
C GLN A 137 -2.23 -2.51 0.06
N ALA A 138 -1.06 -2.38 -0.56
CA ALA A 138 -0.33 -3.53 -1.07
C ALA A 138 0.15 -4.44 0.06
N ALA A 139 0.69 -3.87 1.16
CA ALA A 139 1.04 -4.62 2.35
C ALA A 139 -0.18 -5.33 2.96
N GLU A 140 -1.34 -4.67 3.01
CA GLU A 140 -2.60 -5.30 3.42
C GLU A 140 -2.97 -6.49 2.53
N LEU A 141 -2.94 -6.32 1.20
CA LEU A 141 -3.26 -7.41 0.28
C LEU A 141 -2.37 -8.64 0.48
N GLU A 142 -1.10 -8.43 0.76
CA GLU A 142 -0.15 -9.51 1.07
C GLU A 142 -0.52 -10.24 2.36
N ALA A 143 -0.75 -9.50 3.46
CA ALA A 143 -1.17 -10.07 4.73
C ALA A 143 -2.54 -10.77 4.66
N ILE A 144 -3.46 -10.28 3.81
CA ILE A 144 -4.76 -10.90 3.58
C ILE A 144 -4.61 -12.17 2.73
N ALA A 145 -3.71 -12.17 1.76
CA ALA A 145 -3.38 -13.38 1.00
C ALA A 145 -2.88 -14.48 1.93
N ASP A 146 -1.98 -14.16 2.88
CA ASP A 146 -1.53 -15.09 3.92
C ASP A 146 -2.70 -15.57 4.78
N PHE A 147 -3.52 -14.66 5.31
CA PHE A 147 -4.69 -15.00 6.14
C PHE A 147 -5.64 -15.96 5.42
N VAL A 148 -5.92 -15.74 4.14
CA VAL A 148 -6.82 -16.60 3.37
C VAL A 148 -6.30 -18.04 3.28
N THR A 149 -4.99 -18.26 3.27
CA THR A 149 -4.43 -19.63 3.28
C THR A 149 -4.71 -20.39 4.59
N THR A 150 -4.99 -19.65 5.68
CA THR A 150 -5.32 -20.23 6.98
C THR A 150 -6.79 -20.60 7.14
N ILE A 151 -7.65 -20.10 6.24
CA ILE A 151 -9.10 -20.34 6.30
C ILE A 151 -9.43 -21.72 5.71
N PRO A 152 -10.04 -22.64 6.48
CA PRO A 152 -10.48 -23.91 5.92
C PRO A 152 -11.50 -23.70 4.78
N ALA A 153 -11.42 -24.52 3.73
CA ALA A 153 -12.30 -24.38 2.56
C ALA A 153 -13.80 -24.36 2.91
N ALA A 154 -14.20 -25.16 3.91
CA ALA A 154 -15.59 -25.20 4.40
C ALA A 154 -16.03 -23.88 5.05
N GLU A 155 -15.10 -23.10 5.59
CA GLU A 155 -15.39 -21.80 6.18
C GLU A 155 -15.25 -20.63 5.20
N MET A 156 -14.70 -20.86 4.00
CA MET A 156 -14.71 -19.88 2.92
C MET A 156 -16.14 -19.79 2.37
N THR A 157 -17.02 -19.16 3.13
CA THR A 157 -18.44 -19.00 2.80
C THR A 157 -18.63 -17.91 1.73
N LYS A 158 -19.82 -17.88 1.11
CA LYS A 158 -20.17 -16.83 0.14
C LYS A 158 -19.98 -15.40 0.71
N PRO A 159 -20.43 -15.07 1.95
CA PRO A 159 -20.15 -13.76 2.54
C PRO A 159 -18.65 -13.43 2.64
N ARG A 160 -17.78 -14.39 3.02
CA ARG A 160 -16.34 -14.15 3.08
C ARG A 160 -15.75 -13.87 1.69
N ARG A 161 -16.13 -14.66 0.68
CA ARG A 161 -15.73 -14.39 -0.72
C ARG A 161 -16.17 -13.01 -1.20
N THR A 162 -17.44 -12.64 -0.96
CA THR A 162 -17.95 -11.31 -1.31
C THR A 162 -17.20 -10.20 -0.58
N GLY A 163 -16.87 -10.37 0.71
CA GLY A 163 -16.07 -9.40 1.45
C GLY A 163 -14.68 -9.18 0.85
N LEU A 164 -13.97 -10.28 0.51
CA LEU A 164 -12.67 -10.22 -0.16
C LEU A 164 -12.77 -9.52 -1.52
N GLN A 165 -13.83 -9.82 -2.30
CA GLN A 165 -14.08 -9.16 -3.58
C GLN A 165 -14.27 -7.65 -3.42
N GLN A 166 -15.13 -7.21 -2.50
CA GLN A 166 -15.41 -5.78 -2.28
C GLN A 166 -14.17 -5.01 -1.85
N MET A 167 -13.37 -5.59 -0.96
CA MET A 167 -12.10 -5.01 -0.54
C MET A 167 -11.15 -4.83 -1.73
N ARG A 168 -10.97 -5.85 -2.57
CA ARG A 168 -10.12 -5.78 -3.76
C ARG A 168 -10.60 -4.73 -4.75
N LEU A 169 -11.92 -4.63 -4.96
CA LEU A 169 -12.52 -3.59 -5.80
C LEU A 169 -12.20 -2.19 -5.26
N GLY A 170 -12.34 -1.95 -3.95
CA GLY A 170 -11.98 -0.68 -3.34
C GLY A 170 -10.49 -0.32 -3.54
N ILE A 171 -9.59 -1.30 -3.49
CA ILE A 171 -8.17 -1.08 -3.78
C ILE A 171 -7.92 -0.79 -5.26
N ASN A 172 -8.59 -1.51 -6.17
CA ASN A 172 -8.54 -1.24 -7.60
C ASN A 172 -9.06 0.16 -7.96
N GLU A 173 -10.09 0.65 -7.26
CA GLU A 173 -10.60 2.01 -7.42
C GLU A 173 -9.56 3.07 -7.03
N MET A 174 -8.81 2.83 -5.94
CA MET A 174 -7.71 3.72 -5.54
C MET A 174 -6.57 3.77 -6.58
N VAL A 175 -6.17 2.60 -7.09
CA VAL A 175 -5.19 2.50 -8.18
C VAL A 175 -5.70 3.23 -9.43
N THR A 176 -6.97 3.01 -9.79
CA THR A 176 -7.61 3.72 -10.91
C THR A 176 -7.56 5.23 -10.71
N GLY A 177 -7.84 5.72 -9.49
CA GLY A 177 -7.71 7.14 -9.14
C GLY A 177 -6.29 7.68 -9.36
N ALA A 178 -5.27 6.94 -8.92
CA ALA A 178 -3.87 7.32 -9.13
C ALA A 178 -3.50 7.34 -10.62
N VAL A 179 -3.96 6.36 -11.41
CA VAL A 179 -3.73 6.34 -12.87
C VAL A 179 -4.44 7.50 -13.56
N LEU A 180 -5.65 7.85 -13.15
CA LEU A 180 -6.37 9.01 -13.67
C LEU A 180 -5.64 10.32 -13.37
N MET A 181 -5.02 10.46 -12.19
CA MET A 181 -4.21 11.66 -11.88
C MET A 181 -3.05 11.85 -12.86
N LEU A 182 -2.46 10.78 -13.39
CA LEU A 182 -1.37 10.86 -14.39
C LEU A 182 -1.79 11.57 -15.68
N ARG A 183 -3.10 11.62 -15.97
CA ARG A 183 -3.67 12.30 -17.14
C ARG A 183 -3.81 13.81 -16.94
N SER A 184 -3.64 14.31 -15.71
CA SER A 184 -3.80 15.72 -15.42
C SER A 184 -2.68 16.55 -16.08
N PRO A 185 -3.00 17.52 -16.96
CA PRO A 185 -1.98 18.36 -17.61
C PRO A 185 -1.18 19.21 -16.63
N GLY A 186 -1.78 19.55 -15.48
CA GLY A 186 -1.16 20.37 -14.43
C GLY A 186 -0.34 19.59 -13.41
N LEU A 187 -0.28 18.25 -13.52
CA LEU A 187 0.50 17.43 -12.59
C LEU A 187 2.00 17.60 -12.89
N HIS A 188 2.74 18.09 -11.89
CA HIS A 188 4.19 18.22 -11.98
C HIS A 188 4.87 16.87 -12.22
N THR A 189 5.92 16.87 -13.03
CA THR A 189 6.77 15.69 -13.32
C THR A 189 7.22 14.97 -12.04
N ALA A 190 7.62 15.70 -11.00
CA ALA A 190 8.04 15.10 -9.73
C ALA A 190 6.92 14.27 -9.08
N ASN A 191 5.68 14.75 -9.10
CA ASN A 191 4.52 14.07 -8.55
C ASN A 191 4.10 12.88 -9.41
N ARG A 192 4.21 13.02 -10.73
CA ARG A 192 3.98 11.93 -11.67
C ARG A 192 4.95 10.77 -11.42
N ASN A 193 6.23 11.06 -11.23
CA ASN A 193 7.26 10.07 -10.88
C ASN A 193 6.95 9.37 -9.56
N ILE A 194 6.51 10.10 -8.53
CA ILE A 194 6.15 9.51 -7.24
C ILE A 194 5.02 8.49 -7.38
N LEU A 195 3.97 8.84 -8.12
CA LEU A 195 2.85 7.94 -8.38
C LEU A 195 3.28 6.72 -9.21
N LEU A 196 4.01 6.92 -10.30
CA LEU A 196 4.46 5.84 -11.17
C LEU A 196 5.44 4.89 -10.48
N ASN A 197 6.37 5.40 -9.68
CA ASN A 197 7.24 4.58 -8.84
C ASN A 197 6.40 3.75 -7.86
N SER A 198 5.41 4.36 -7.21
CA SER A 198 4.55 3.61 -6.27
C SER A 198 3.71 2.54 -6.94
N LEU A 199 3.21 2.78 -8.15
CA LEU A 199 2.50 1.79 -8.94
C LEU A 199 3.43 0.63 -9.30
N ALA A 200 4.63 0.94 -9.80
CA ALA A 200 5.63 -0.08 -10.12
C ALA A 200 6.00 -0.94 -8.89
N ASP A 201 6.19 -0.32 -7.72
CA ASP A 201 6.51 -1.02 -6.47
C ASP A 201 5.44 -2.03 -6.07
N ILE A 202 4.16 -1.71 -6.25
CA ILE A 202 3.04 -2.57 -5.84
C ILE A 202 2.55 -3.53 -6.93
N ALA A 203 3.15 -3.47 -8.13
CA ALA A 203 2.62 -4.14 -9.33
C ALA A 203 2.43 -5.65 -9.15
N ALA A 204 3.40 -6.32 -8.52
CA ALA A 204 3.37 -7.76 -8.31
C ALA A 204 2.26 -8.18 -7.34
N THR A 205 2.15 -7.49 -6.20
CA THR A 205 1.11 -7.79 -5.19
C THR A 205 -0.28 -7.50 -5.72
N MET A 206 -0.43 -6.38 -6.45
CA MET A 206 -1.69 -6.03 -7.10
C MET A 206 -2.09 -7.09 -8.13
N SER A 207 -1.21 -7.48 -9.05
CA SER A 207 -1.58 -8.45 -10.08
C SER A 207 -1.88 -9.84 -9.51
N ALA A 208 -1.12 -10.30 -8.50
CA ALA A 208 -1.42 -11.52 -7.76
C ALA A 208 -2.76 -11.46 -7.02
N SER A 209 -3.22 -10.25 -6.69
CA SER A 209 -4.50 -10.01 -6.03
C SER A 209 -5.63 -9.65 -6.98
N THR A 210 -5.43 -9.50 -8.29
CA THR A 210 -6.49 -9.12 -9.25
C THR A 210 -6.91 -10.31 -10.11
N PRO A 211 -8.23 -10.64 -10.24
CA PRO A 211 -8.68 -11.76 -11.06
C PRO A 211 -8.43 -11.48 -12.54
N PRO A 212 -8.28 -12.51 -13.39
CA PRO A 212 -7.98 -12.32 -14.82
C PRO A 212 -8.97 -11.40 -15.54
N ALA A 213 -10.26 -11.44 -15.17
CA ALA A 213 -11.30 -10.60 -15.77
C ALA A 213 -11.04 -9.09 -15.56
N ASP A 214 -10.48 -8.70 -14.41
CA ASP A 214 -10.25 -7.30 -14.07
C ASP A 214 -8.87 -6.81 -14.53
N ARG A 215 -7.93 -7.72 -14.81
CA ARG A 215 -6.58 -7.34 -15.29
C ARG A 215 -6.62 -6.59 -16.61
N ALA A 216 -7.52 -6.99 -17.52
CA ALA A 216 -7.69 -6.33 -18.81
C ALA A 216 -8.10 -4.85 -18.65
N ALA A 217 -8.98 -4.54 -17.69
CA ALA A 217 -9.37 -3.17 -17.41
C ALA A 217 -8.19 -2.33 -16.90
N MET A 218 -7.38 -2.88 -16.00
CA MET A 218 -6.17 -2.20 -15.50
C MET A 218 -5.15 -1.94 -16.61
N ILE A 219 -4.91 -2.93 -17.47
CA ILE A 219 -4.03 -2.80 -18.64
C ILE A 219 -4.51 -1.65 -19.54
N ALA A 220 -5.80 -1.61 -19.87
CA ALA A 220 -6.38 -0.57 -20.73
C ALA A 220 -6.25 0.84 -20.12
N GLN A 221 -6.41 0.98 -18.80
CA GLN A 221 -6.21 2.27 -18.12
C GLN A 221 -4.78 2.78 -18.26
N ILE A 222 -3.78 1.89 -18.13
CA ILE A 222 -2.37 2.26 -18.29
C ILE A 222 -2.06 2.60 -19.76
N GLU A 223 -2.56 1.80 -20.70
CA GLU A 223 -2.40 2.07 -22.14
C GLU A 223 -2.92 3.45 -22.52
N ALA A 224 -4.02 3.89 -21.91
CA ALA A 224 -4.59 5.22 -22.14
C ALA A 224 -3.68 6.37 -21.66
N VAL A 225 -2.75 6.14 -20.72
CA VAL A 225 -1.83 7.17 -20.23
C VAL A 225 -0.44 7.10 -20.87
N LEU A 226 -0.03 5.95 -21.42
CA LEU A 226 1.29 5.78 -22.05
C LEU A 226 1.68 6.88 -23.07
N PRO A 227 0.78 7.42 -23.93
CA PRO A 227 1.16 8.43 -24.91
C PRO A 227 1.69 9.75 -24.31
N VAL A 228 1.32 10.08 -23.06
CA VAL A 228 1.76 11.31 -22.38
C VAL A 228 3.00 11.11 -21.49
N LEU A 229 3.51 9.88 -21.40
CA LEU A 229 4.65 9.51 -20.57
C LEU A 229 5.92 9.33 -21.41
N ALA A 230 7.07 9.71 -20.85
CA ALA A 230 8.38 9.57 -21.48
C ALA A 230 9.46 9.11 -20.49
N GLY A 231 10.54 8.50 -21.00
CA GLY A 231 11.68 8.07 -20.19
C GLY A 231 11.27 7.17 -19.01
N PRO A 232 11.80 7.40 -17.80
CA PRO A 232 11.49 6.58 -16.61
C PRO A 232 9.99 6.49 -16.28
N GLU A 233 9.20 7.53 -16.56
CA GLU A 233 7.75 7.51 -16.34
C GLU A 233 7.09 6.41 -17.17
N ARG A 234 7.47 6.31 -18.44
CA ARG A 234 6.94 5.33 -19.37
C ARG A 234 7.41 3.92 -19.00
N GLU A 235 8.66 3.77 -18.59
CA GLU A 235 9.23 2.49 -18.14
C GLU A 235 8.48 1.94 -16.92
N ASN A 236 8.23 2.77 -15.91
CA ASN A 236 7.48 2.37 -14.73
C ASN A 236 6.02 2.02 -15.03
N ALA A 237 5.36 2.78 -15.92
CA ALA A 237 4.01 2.45 -16.38
C ALA A 237 3.97 1.10 -17.10
N LEU A 238 4.96 0.81 -17.95
CA LEU A 238 5.09 -0.47 -18.64
C LEU A 238 5.39 -1.62 -17.68
N ALA A 239 6.24 -1.40 -16.67
CA ALA A 239 6.50 -2.39 -15.63
C ALA A 239 5.21 -2.76 -14.88
N PHE A 240 4.43 -1.75 -14.46
CA PHE A 240 3.12 -1.97 -13.85
C PHE A 240 2.17 -2.74 -14.77
N LYS A 241 2.01 -2.33 -16.03
CA LYS A 241 1.20 -3.04 -17.04
C LYS A 241 1.61 -4.51 -17.19
N SER A 242 2.92 -4.78 -17.32
CA SER A 242 3.45 -6.13 -17.55
C SER A 242 3.14 -7.10 -16.41
N ALA A 243 2.99 -6.60 -15.17
CA ALA A 243 2.63 -7.45 -14.03
C ALA A 243 1.22 -8.04 -14.19
N PHE A 244 0.29 -7.32 -14.83
CA PHE A 244 -1.09 -7.75 -15.08
C PHE A 244 -1.23 -8.63 -16.33
N GLU A 245 -0.23 -8.70 -17.20
CA GLU A 245 -0.24 -9.56 -18.40
C GLU A 245 0.06 -11.03 -18.06
N ARG A 246 0.60 -11.30 -16.87
CA ARG A 246 0.84 -12.67 -16.40
C ARG A 246 -0.48 -13.43 -16.32
N LYS A 247 -0.48 -14.71 -16.70
CA LYS A 247 -1.67 -15.57 -16.66
C LYS A 247 -1.87 -16.27 -15.31
N GLU A 248 -0.82 -16.30 -14.50
CA GLU A 248 -0.83 -16.96 -13.19
C GLU A 248 -1.79 -16.24 -12.24
N CYS A 249 -2.57 -17.03 -11.51
CA CYS A 249 -3.56 -16.57 -10.56
C CYS A 249 -3.33 -17.35 -9.27
N THR A 250 -2.60 -16.73 -8.35
CA THR A 250 -2.22 -17.30 -7.05
C THR A 250 -2.79 -16.43 -5.93
N GLY A 251 -2.77 -16.91 -4.69
CA GLY A 251 -3.27 -16.15 -3.54
C GLY A 251 -4.72 -15.68 -3.72
N LEU A 252 -4.98 -14.40 -3.49
CA LEU A 252 -6.32 -13.81 -3.54
C LEU A 252 -6.97 -13.88 -4.93
N CYS A 253 -6.19 -13.88 -6.01
CA CYS A 253 -6.74 -14.06 -7.35
C CYS A 253 -7.48 -15.41 -7.49
N ALA A 254 -6.94 -16.48 -6.88
CA ALA A 254 -7.44 -17.84 -7.06
C ALA A 254 -8.73 -18.15 -6.27
N VAL A 255 -9.09 -17.29 -5.31
CA VAL A 255 -10.23 -17.50 -4.40
C VAL A 255 -11.58 -17.38 -5.11
N GLU A 256 -11.63 -16.66 -6.22
CA GLU A 256 -12.87 -16.42 -7.00
C GLU A 256 -13.04 -17.36 -8.20
N ALA A 257 -12.01 -18.14 -8.55
CA ALA A 257 -12.09 -19.15 -9.59
C ALA A 257 -12.80 -20.43 -9.11
N GLN A 258 -13.23 -20.48 -7.84
CA GLN A 258 -13.86 -21.61 -7.14
C GLN A 258 -15.28 -21.27 -6.70
#